data_AF-A0A813DGA5-F1
#
_entry.id   AF-A0A813DGA5-F1
#
_cell.length_a   1.000
_cell.length_b   1.000
_cell.length_c   1.000
_cell.angle_alpha   90.00
_cell.angle_beta   90.00
_cell.angle_gamma   90.00
#
_symmetry.space_group_name_H-M   'P 1'
#
loop_
_entity.id
_entity.type
_entity.pdbx_description
1 polymer ?
#
loop_
_entity_poly.entity_id
_entity_poly.type
_entity_poly.pdbx_seq_one_letter_code
_entity_poly.pdbx_strand_id
1 'polypeptide(L)'
;VLPSSIMLAGPGMLLNTFLTSLYVKGAVEVDDEAPTWAVAALLSAILSATDPVAVVAALGGLGAPEKLSAVVDGESLLNDGSAVVVTYVARDWVMGANAPASEKYCPTSPPTVGCICLFLLQVAGGGTLIGIFAGLILYYWVGLIHSEHSYVLETTSVLIVVYATFFSAEAAETSGVLATVTLGIMVSCMVKNQLSHAGAHGHHMVMHQLCYMCNHIIFFVAGVITVRFMWRATGCAHDFRSPRAWAEL
;
A
#
# COMPACT_ATOMS: atom_id res chain seq x y z
N VAL A 1 18.88 2.19 7.85
CA VAL A 1 17.79 2.22 6.85
C VAL A 1 16.49 1.93 7.57
N LEU A 2 16.26 0.69 8.02
CA LEU A 2 15.00 0.29 8.68
C LEU A 2 14.53 1.18 9.85
N PRO A 3 15.35 1.56 10.86
CA PRO A 3 14.87 2.40 11.96
C PRO A 3 14.42 3.79 11.49
N SER A 4 15.13 4.36 10.51
CA SER A 4 14.79 5.65 9.92
C SER A 4 13.49 5.56 9.12
N SER A 5 13.35 4.52 8.29
CA SER A 5 12.15 4.27 7.49
C SER A 5 10.91 4.05 8.36
N ILE A 6 11.02 3.31 9.47
CA ILE A 6 9.90 3.12 10.42
C ILE A 6 9.50 4.44 11.08
N MET A 7 10.48 5.26 11.48
CA MET A 7 10.22 6.55 12.12
C MET A 7 9.51 7.54 11.18
N LEU A 8 9.84 7.51 9.88
CA LEU A 8 9.17 8.30 8.86
C LEU A 8 7.78 7.73 8.53
N ALA A 9 7.67 6.42 8.27
CA ALA A 9 6.44 5.78 7.83
C ALA A 9 5.35 5.66 8.91
N GLY A 10 5.73 5.65 10.19
CA GLY A 10 4.77 5.64 11.31
C GLY A 10 4.44 7.07 11.77
N PRO A 11 5.21 7.64 12.72
CA PRO A 11 4.98 9.00 13.23
C PRO A 11 4.98 10.10 12.15
N GLY A 12 5.91 10.02 11.18
CA GLY A 12 6.03 11.02 10.12
C GLY A 12 4.80 11.04 9.22
N MET A 13 4.29 9.87 8.80
CA MET A 13 3.06 9.77 8.01
C MET A 13 1.84 10.31 8.78
N LEU A 14 1.70 9.98 10.08
CA LEU A 14 0.58 10.47 10.87
C LEU A 14 0.60 12.01 10.98
N LEU A 15 1.80 12.59 11.16
CA LEU A 15 1.98 14.02 11.13
C LEU A 15 1.63 14.60 9.75
N ASN A 16 2.09 13.99 8.66
CA ASN A 16 1.77 14.41 7.30
C ASN A 16 0.26 14.38 7.02
N THR A 17 -0.42 13.30 7.41
CA THR A 17 -1.87 13.15 7.28
C THR A 17 -2.59 14.26 8.06
N PHE A 18 -2.16 14.53 9.28
CA PHE A 18 -2.74 15.57 10.12
C PHE A 18 -2.56 16.97 9.51
N LEU A 19 -1.34 17.31 9.08
CA LEU A 19 -1.05 18.60 8.45
C LEU A 19 -1.82 18.78 7.14
N THR A 20 -1.90 17.74 6.32
CA THR A 20 -2.68 17.75 5.08
C THR A 20 -4.18 17.92 5.38
N SER A 21 -4.69 17.32 6.46
CA SER A 21 -6.09 17.47 6.88
C SER A 21 -6.39 18.90 7.31
N LEU A 22 -5.46 19.55 8.01
CA LEU A 22 -5.58 20.97 8.36
C LEU A 22 -5.61 21.85 7.11
N TYR A 23 -4.73 21.56 6.14
CA TYR A 23 -4.70 22.27 4.87
C TYR A 23 -6.02 22.09 4.10
N VAL A 24 -6.49 20.86 3.92
CA VAL A 24 -7.76 20.57 3.23
C VAL A 24 -8.93 21.25 3.94
N LYS A 25 -8.96 21.26 5.28
CA LYS A 25 -10.05 21.90 6.04
C LYS A 25 -10.03 23.42 5.94
N GLY A 26 -8.85 24.03 5.84
CA GLY A 26 -8.68 25.49 5.88
C GLY A 26 -8.60 26.17 4.53
N ALA A 27 -8.17 25.47 3.48
CA ALA A 27 -7.86 26.06 2.17
C ALA A 27 -8.72 25.50 1.01
N VAL A 28 -9.41 24.37 1.20
CA VAL A 28 -10.26 23.79 0.17
C VAL A 28 -11.72 24.06 0.52
N GLU A 29 -12.45 24.62 -0.44
CA GLU A 29 -13.90 24.82 -0.37
C GLU A 29 -14.55 24.02 -1.50
N VAL A 30 -15.65 23.35 -1.18
CA VAL A 30 -16.48 22.58 -2.11
C VAL A 30 -17.88 23.17 -2.02
N ASP A 31 -18.38 23.73 -3.13
CA ASP A 31 -19.68 24.42 -3.17
C ASP A 31 -19.81 25.54 -2.11
N ASP A 32 -18.76 26.36 -1.96
CA ASP A 32 -18.62 27.43 -0.96
C ASP A 32 -18.64 26.94 0.52
N GLU A 33 -18.53 25.63 0.77
CA GLU A 33 -18.43 25.06 2.11
C GLU A 33 -17.10 24.32 2.34
N ALA A 34 -16.53 24.49 3.53
CA ALA A 34 -15.33 23.75 3.93
C ALA A 34 -15.67 22.27 4.21
N PRO A 35 -14.88 21.29 3.71
CA PRO A 35 -15.16 19.87 3.89
C PRO A 35 -15.21 19.49 5.38
N THR A 36 -15.96 18.45 5.73
CA THR A 36 -15.99 17.97 7.12
C THR A 36 -14.62 17.44 7.54
N TRP A 37 -14.33 17.43 8.84
CA TRP A 37 -13.08 16.87 9.36
C TRP A 37 -12.88 15.41 8.96
N ALA A 38 -13.95 14.62 8.88
CA ALA A 38 -13.91 13.24 8.43
C ALA A 38 -13.48 13.11 6.96
N VAL A 39 -14.03 13.96 6.08
CA VAL A 39 -13.68 13.97 4.65
C VAL A 39 -12.25 14.49 4.45
N ALA A 40 -11.85 15.54 5.16
CA ALA A 40 -10.48 16.06 5.12
C ALA A 40 -9.47 15.01 5.58
N ALA A 41 -9.76 14.28 6.66
CA ALA A 41 -8.93 13.19 7.16
C ALA A 41 -8.85 12.03 6.17
N LEU A 42 -9.98 11.65 5.56
CA LEU A 42 -10.02 10.57 4.57
C LEU A 42 -9.19 10.91 3.33
N LEU A 43 -9.39 12.10 2.76
CA LEU A 43 -8.62 12.55 1.61
C LEU A 43 -7.12 12.60 1.95
N SER A 44 -6.77 13.14 3.11
CA SER A 44 -5.39 13.27 3.54
C SER A 44 -4.71 11.92 3.79
N ALA A 45 -5.45 10.93 4.31
CA ALA A 45 -4.93 9.57 4.50
C ALA A 45 -4.61 8.91 3.16
N ILE A 46 -5.49 9.06 2.16
CA ILE A 46 -5.27 8.55 0.80
C ILE A 46 -4.06 9.23 0.16
N LEU A 47 -3.92 10.54 0.33
CA LEU A 47 -2.81 11.33 -0.22
C LEU A 47 -1.48 11.15 0.52
N SER A 48 -1.49 10.51 1.70
CA SER A 48 -0.27 10.34 2.50
C SER A 48 0.60 9.18 2.04
N ALA A 49 0.08 8.23 1.26
CA ALA A 49 0.88 7.22 0.57
C ALA A 49 1.80 7.90 -0.45
N THR A 50 3.10 7.59 -0.41
CA THR A 50 4.12 8.24 -1.23
C THR A 50 4.74 7.24 -2.19
N ASP A 51 4.79 7.57 -3.48
CA ASP A 51 5.55 6.80 -4.47
C ASP A 51 6.94 7.43 -4.68
N PRO A 52 8.04 6.75 -4.32
CA PRO A 52 9.37 7.31 -4.37
C PRO A 52 10.02 7.20 -5.76
N VAL A 53 9.39 6.54 -6.74
CA VAL A 53 10.03 6.17 -8.02
C VAL A 53 10.67 7.37 -8.72
N ALA A 54 9.97 8.49 -8.83
CA ALA A 54 10.50 9.69 -9.47
C ALA A 54 11.63 10.35 -8.64
N VAL A 55 11.48 10.36 -7.31
CA VAL A 55 12.45 10.95 -6.39
C VAL A 55 13.75 10.14 -6.38
N VAL A 56 13.66 8.81 -6.34
CA VAL A 56 14.81 7.91 -6.35
C VAL A 56 15.54 7.99 -7.68
N ALA A 57 14.83 8.08 -8.80
CA ALA A 57 15.45 8.30 -10.11
C ALA A 57 16.21 9.64 -10.17
N ALA A 58 15.63 10.72 -9.64
CA ALA A 58 16.28 12.03 -9.58
C ALA A 58 17.52 12.03 -8.67
N LEU A 59 17.42 11.43 -7.47
CA LEU A 59 18.53 11.30 -6.53
C LEU A 59 19.70 10.50 -7.13
N GLY A 60 19.39 9.42 -7.86
CA GLY A 60 20.39 8.65 -8.59
C GLY A 60 21.10 9.48 -9.65
N GLY A 61 20.36 10.30 -10.42
CA GLY A 61 20.93 11.23 -11.40
C GLY A 61 21.83 12.31 -10.80
N LEU A 62 21.62 12.66 -9.52
CA LEU A 62 22.42 13.64 -8.78
C LEU A 62 23.62 13.03 -8.04
N GLY A 63 23.83 11.71 -8.13
CA GLY A 63 24.92 11.02 -7.44
C GLY A 63 24.71 10.85 -5.93
N ALA A 64 23.46 10.84 -5.47
CA ALA A 64 23.15 10.59 -4.07
C ALA A 64 23.61 9.18 -3.62
N PRO A 65 23.97 8.99 -2.34
CA PRO A 65 24.36 7.68 -1.83
C PRO A 65 23.19 6.67 -1.94
N GLU A 66 23.48 5.42 -2.32
CA GLU A 66 22.48 4.33 -2.37
C GLU A 66 21.73 4.14 -1.04
N LYS A 67 22.40 4.43 0.08
CA LYS A 67 21.81 4.39 1.41
C LYS A 67 20.63 5.37 1.57
N LEU A 68 20.66 6.52 0.89
CA LEU A 68 19.56 7.48 0.91
C LEU A 68 18.37 6.95 0.11
N SER A 69 18.60 6.44 -1.10
CA SER A 69 17.56 5.80 -1.92
C SER A 69 16.89 4.64 -1.17
N ALA A 70 17.68 3.78 -0.52
CA ALA A 70 17.15 2.67 0.27
C ALA A 70 16.30 3.12 1.49
N VAL A 71 16.60 4.29 2.09
CA VAL A 71 15.77 4.85 3.17
C VAL A 71 14.44 5.35 2.63
N VAL A 72 14.47 6.03 1.48
CA VAL A 72 13.28 6.57 0.82
C VAL A 72 12.37 5.43 0.31
N ASP A 73 12.94 4.42 -0.34
CA ASP A 73 12.19 3.22 -0.76
C ASP A 73 11.56 2.49 0.42
N GLY A 74 12.34 2.29 1.50
CA GLY A 74 11.84 1.62 2.70
C GLY A 74 10.78 2.43 3.45
N GLU A 75 10.87 3.75 3.43
CA GLU A 75 9.87 4.66 4.00
C GLU A 75 8.56 4.53 3.23
N SER A 76 8.60 4.66 1.92
CA SER A 76 7.42 4.61 1.06
C SER A 76 6.71 3.25 1.10
N LEU A 77 7.46 2.14 1.11
CA LEU A 77 6.88 0.79 1.26
C LEU A 77 6.12 0.61 2.58
N LEU A 78 6.67 1.10 3.70
CA LEU A 78 6.02 1.02 5.01
C LEU A 78 4.87 2.03 5.12
N ASN A 79 5.02 3.17 4.45
CA ASN A 79 4.05 4.25 4.41
C ASN A 79 2.78 3.82 3.66
N ASP A 80 2.91 3.15 2.51
CA ASP A 80 1.78 2.58 1.76
C ASP A 80 0.92 1.65 2.62
N GLY A 81 1.57 0.73 3.34
CA GLY A 81 0.89 -0.18 4.26
C GLY A 81 0.20 0.53 5.41
N SER A 82 0.79 1.62 5.92
CA SER A 82 0.24 2.39 7.05
C SER A 82 -0.89 3.33 6.59
N ALA A 83 -0.78 3.94 5.41
CA ALA A 83 -1.74 4.89 4.86
C ALA A 83 -3.09 4.23 4.53
N VAL A 84 -3.06 2.98 4.04
CA VAL A 84 -4.28 2.16 3.86
C VAL A 84 -5.04 1.98 5.17
N VAL A 85 -4.33 1.73 6.28
CA VAL A 85 -4.94 1.53 7.60
C VAL A 85 -5.60 2.81 8.10
N VAL A 86 -4.91 3.96 7.96
CA VAL A 86 -5.48 5.26 8.33
C VAL A 86 -6.67 5.63 7.44
N THR A 87 -6.62 5.24 6.16
CA THR A 87 -7.73 5.43 5.21
C THR A 87 -8.99 4.68 5.67
N TYR A 88 -8.87 3.44 6.15
CA TYR A 88 -10.02 2.70 6.68
C TYR A 88 -10.63 3.34 7.93
N VAL A 89 -9.80 3.81 8.87
CA VAL A 89 -10.29 4.56 10.04
C VAL A 89 -11.04 5.82 9.63
N ALA A 90 -10.50 6.59 8.68
CA ALA A 90 -11.13 7.82 8.22
C ALA A 90 -12.41 7.54 7.40
N ARG A 91 -12.42 6.46 6.61
CA ARG A 91 -13.62 5.98 5.89
C ARG A 91 -14.74 5.64 6.87
N ASP A 92 -14.43 4.90 7.93
CA ASP A 92 -15.41 4.55 8.96
C ASP A 92 -15.96 5.79 9.66
N TRP A 93 -15.11 6.80 9.88
CA TRP A 93 -15.54 8.09 10.42
C TRP A 93 -16.51 8.82 9.46
N VAL A 94 -16.25 8.79 8.16
CA VAL A 94 -17.16 9.36 7.14
C VAL A 94 -18.48 8.59 7.07
N MET A 95 -18.46 7.26 7.12
CA MET A 95 -19.65 6.42 6.97
C MET A 95 -20.49 6.30 8.25
N GLY A 96 -19.89 6.48 9.43
CA GLY A 96 -20.57 6.49 10.72
C GLY A 96 -21.36 5.21 11.00
N ALA A 97 -22.68 5.30 11.13
CA ALA A 97 -23.55 4.15 11.37
C ALA A 97 -23.71 3.24 10.13
N ASN A 98 -23.43 3.76 8.94
CA ASN A 98 -23.54 3.03 7.68
C ASN A 98 -22.25 2.28 7.30
N ALA A 99 -21.19 2.40 8.12
CA ALA A 99 -19.97 1.62 7.92
C ALA A 99 -20.29 0.12 8.09
N PRO A 100 -19.72 -0.78 7.28
CA PRO A 100 -19.94 -2.22 7.41
C PRO A 100 -19.64 -2.70 8.83
N ALA A 101 -20.61 -3.34 9.50
CA ALA A 101 -20.47 -3.74 10.90
C ALA A 101 -19.35 -4.77 11.12
N SER A 102 -18.98 -5.53 10.08
CA SER A 102 -17.86 -6.50 10.06
C SER A 102 -16.48 -5.85 9.88
N GLU A 103 -16.41 -4.53 9.66
CA GLU A 103 -15.17 -3.80 9.35
C GLU A 103 -15.01 -2.56 10.24
N LYS A 104 -15.79 -2.45 11.34
CA LYS A 104 -15.84 -1.22 12.13
C LYS A 104 -14.66 -1.15 13.10
N TYR A 105 -13.59 -0.50 12.67
CA TYR A 105 -12.33 -0.48 13.41
C TYR A 105 -12.34 0.47 14.61
N CYS A 106 -13.16 1.52 14.55
CA CYS A 106 -13.41 2.38 15.68
C CYS A 106 -14.92 2.61 15.89
N PRO A 107 -15.51 2.07 16.98
CA PRO A 107 -16.95 2.20 17.22
C PRO A 107 -17.37 3.61 17.62
N THR A 108 -16.44 4.49 18.01
CA THR A 108 -16.72 5.89 18.36
C THR A 108 -16.67 6.80 17.13
N SER A 109 -17.67 7.68 16.97
CA SER A 109 -17.66 8.77 16.01
C SER A 109 -17.78 10.13 16.73
N PRO A 110 -16.76 11.01 16.72
CA PRO A 110 -15.46 10.87 16.06
C PRO A 110 -14.54 9.80 16.70
N PRO A 111 -13.55 9.28 15.95
CA PRO A 111 -12.61 8.30 16.47
C PRO A 111 -11.74 8.93 17.56
N THR A 112 -11.62 8.23 18.69
CA THR A 112 -10.76 8.69 19.80
C THR A 112 -9.30 8.36 19.50
N VAL A 113 -8.35 9.22 19.88
CA VAL A 113 -6.91 8.99 19.69
C VAL A 113 -6.48 7.61 20.20
N GLY A 114 -6.96 7.19 21.38
CA GLY A 114 -6.66 5.86 21.92
C GLY A 114 -7.16 4.71 21.05
N CYS A 115 -8.33 4.86 20.43
CA CYS A 115 -8.90 3.89 19.50
C CYS A 115 -8.04 3.76 18.24
N ILE A 116 -7.62 4.89 17.67
CA ILE A 116 -6.74 4.96 16.51
C ILE A 116 -5.40 4.30 16.82
N CYS A 117 -4.79 4.62 17.96
CA CYS A 117 -3.50 4.04 18.36
C CYS A 117 -3.59 2.52 18.58
N LEU A 118 -4.65 2.04 19.25
CA LEU A 118 -4.85 0.61 19.47
C LEU A 118 -5.06 -0.13 18.16
N PHE A 119 -5.86 0.45 17.25
CA PHE A 119 -6.11 -0.13 15.94
C PHE A 119 -4.83 -0.19 15.10
N LEU A 120 -4.07 0.91 15.03
CA LEU A 120 -2.78 0.94 14.35
C LEU A 120 -1.82 -0.10 14.94
N LEU A 121 -1.77 -0.24 16.26
CA LEU A 121 -0.94 -1.25 16.93
C LEU A 121 -1.39 -2.68 16.58
N GLN A 122 -2.69 -2.95 16.61
CA GLN A 122 -3.26 -4.26 16.29
C GLN A 122 -2.98 -4.64 14.83
N VAL A 123 -3.22 -3.71 13.91
CA VAL A 123 -3.11 -3.97 12.47
C VAL A 123 -1.66 -4.03 12.02
N ALA A 124 -0.82 -3.09 12.47
CA ALA A 124 0.59 -3.10 12.15
C ALA A 124 1.32 -4.24 12.87
N GLY A 125 1.07 -4.41 14.17
CA GLY A 125 1.67 -5.47 14.97
C GLY A 125 1.22 -6.86 14.52
N GLY A 126 -0.09 -7.07 14.34
CA GLY A 126 -0.67 -8.33 13.88
C GLY A 126 -0.19 -8.72 12.48
N GLY A 127 -0.21 -7.79 11.53
CA GLY A 127 0.33 -8.01 10.18
C GLY A 127 1.83 -8.37 10.23
N THR A 128 2.61 -7.63 11.01
CA THR A 128 4.04 -7.92 11.21
C THR A 128 4.27 -9.32 11.77
N LEU A 129 3.54 -9.73 12.81
CA LEU A 129 3.68 -11.05 13.42
C LEU A 129 3.33 -12.18 12.42
N ILE A 130 2.24 -12.01 11.65
CA ILE A 130 1.85 -12.98 10.63
C ILE A 130 2.92 -13.08 9.53
N GLY A 131 3.46 -11.94 9.07
CA GLY A 131 4.55 -11.92 8.09
C GLY A 131 5.83 -12.59 8.59
N ILE A 132 6.22 -12.38 9.85
CA ILE A 132 7.36 -13.07 10.48
C ILE A 132 7.10 -14.58 10.51
N PHE A 133 5.93 -15.00 10.97
CA PHE A 133 5.58 -16.41 11.07
C PHE A 133 5.57 -17.10 9.71
N ALA A 134 4.95 -16.48 8.69
CA ALA A 134 4.97 -16.98 7.33
C ALA A 134 6.39 -17.04 6.74
N GLY A 135 7.23 -16.06 7.04
CA GLY A 135 8.64 -16.04 6.64
C GLY A 135 9.44 -17.19 7.24
N LEU A 136 9.22 -17.52 8.52
CA LEU A 136 9.83 -18.67 9.18
C LEU A 136 9.36 -19.98 8.54
N ILE A 137 8.05 -20.14 8.28
CA ILE A 137 7.52 -21.32 7.59
C ILE A 137 8.19 -21.48 6.23
N LEU A 138 8.25 -20.40 5.44
CA LEU A 138 8.87 -20.42 4.11
C LEU A 138 10.36 -20.75 4.18
N TYR A 139 11.08 -20.22 5.17
CA TYR A 139 12.50 -20.54 5.39
C TYR A 139 12.72 -22.04 5.61
N TYR A 140 11.95 -22.67 6.49
CA TYR A 140 12.05 -24.11 6.74
C TYR A 140 11.60 -24.94 5.52
N TRP A 141 10.54 -24.51 4.84
CA TRP A 141 10.02 -25.19 3.66
C TRP A 141 11.03 -25.19 2.51
N VAL A 142 11.61 -24.02 2.19
CA VAL A 142 12.63 -23.89 1.14
C VAL A 142 13.87 -24.73 1.49
N GLY A 143 14.29 -24.72 2.75
CA GLY A 143 15.41 -25.56 3.21
C GLY A 143 15.18 -27.06 3.01
N LEU A 144 13.92 -27.52 3.08
CA LEU A 144 13.56 -28.92 2.87
C LEU A 144 13.55 -29.31 1.39
N ILE A 145 12.98 -28.46 0.53
CA ILE A 145 12.82 -28.76 -0.91
C ILE A 145 14.09 -28.48 -1.72
N HIS A 146 15.11 -27.83 -1.13
CA HIS A 146 16.35 -27.49 -1.82
C HIS A 146 17.06 -28.70 -2.43
N SER A 147 16.91 -29.90 -1.85
CA SER A 147 17.50 -31.14 -2.37
C SER A 147 16.92 -31.61 -3.70
N GLU A 148 15.74 -31.12 -4.09
CA GLU A 148 15.05 -31.53 -5.33
C GLU A 148 15.58 -30.79 -6.58
N HIS A 149 16.52 -29.84 -6.43
CA HIS A 149 17.11 -29.02 -7.52
C HIS A 149 16.12 -28.33 -8.48
N SER A 150 14.86 -28.16 -8.07
CA SER A 150 13.83 -27.51 -8.89
C SER A 150 13.62 -26.06 -8.49
N TYR A 151 14.32 -25.14 -9.17
CA TYR A 151 14.19 -23.69 -8.96
C TYR A 151 12.77 -23.16 -9.20
N VAL A 152 11.97 -23.88 -10.02
CA VAL A 152 10.57 -23.56 -10.28
C VAL A 152 9.73 -23.77 -9.03
N LEU A 153 9.96 -24.86 -8.28
CA LEU A 153 9.26 -25.11 -7.01
C LEU A 153 9.61 -24.07 -5.96
N GLU A 154 10.89 -23.71 -5.84
CA GLU A 154 11.35 -22.67 -4.93
C GLU A 154 10.64 -21.33 -5.22
N THR A 155 10.68 -20.87 -6.47
CA THR A 155 10.09 -19.58 -6.87
C THR A 155 8.56 -19.57 -6.72
N THR A 156 7.90 -20.66 -7.10
CA THR A 156 6.44 -20.80 -6.99
C THR A 156 6.00 -20.85 -5.52
N SER A 157 6.78 -21.49 -4.64
CA SER A 157 6.50 -21.53 -3.20
C SER A 157 6.50 -20.13 -2.58
N VAL A 158 7.46 -19.28 -2.97
CA VAL A 158 7.49 -17.88 -2.49
C VAL A 158 6.21 -17.15 -2.91
N LEU A 159 5.78 -17.27 -4.17
CA LEU A 159 4.54 -16.63 -4.65
C LEU A 159 3.30 -17.11 -3.89
N ILE A 160 3.17 -18.42 -3.68
CA ILE A 160 2.05 -19.00 -2.93
C ILE A 160 2.02 -18.44 -1.51
N VAL A 161 3.16 -18.40 -0.83
CA VAL A 161 3.24 -17.89 0.55
C VAL A 161 2.94 -16.39 0.62
N VAL A 162 3.34 -15.59 -0.38
CA VAL A 162 2.98 -14.16 -0.44
C VAL A 162 1.47 -13.97 -0.43
N TYR A 163 0.73 -14.66 -1.31
CA TYR A 163 -0.73 -14.55 -1.34
C TYR A 163 -1.40 -15.18 -0.10
N ALA A 164 -0.92 -16.33 0.35
CA ALA A 164 -1.46 -16.98 1.55
C ALA A 164 -1.30 -16.07 2.78
N THR A 165 -0.17 -15.40 2.92
CA THR A 165 0.11 -14.44 4.00
C THR A 165 -0.83 -13.26 3.94
N PHE A 166 -1.03 -12.67 2.76
CA PHE A 166 -1.97 -11.57 2.56
C PHE A 166 -3.38 -11.95 3.02
N PHE A 167 -3.94 -13.02 2.46
CA PHE A 167 -5.32 -13.43 2.77
C PHE A 167 -5.49 -13.89 4.22
N SER A 168 -4.47 -14.52 4.81
CA SER A 168 -4.50 -14.93 6.21
C SER A 168 -4.49 -13.74 7.17
N ALA A 169 -3.73 -12.68 6.84
CA ALA A 169 -3.70 -11.45 7.61
C ALA A 169 -5.03 -10.67 7.51
N GLU A 170 -5.62 -10.58 6.31
CA GLU A 170 -6.95 -9.98 6.13
C GLU A 170 -8.03 -10.78 6.89
N ALA A 171 -7.98 -12.12 6.84
CA ALA A 171 -8.90 -12.98 7.58
C ALA A 171 -8.76 -12.86 9.12
N ALA A 172 -7.58 -12.44 9.59
CA ALA A 172 -7.31 -12.16 11.00
C ALA A 172 -7.63 -10.70 11.40
N GLU A 173 -8.27 -9.92 10.52
CA GLU A 173 -8.58 -8.49 10.73
C GLU A 173 -7.32 -7.64 10.99
N THR A 174 -6.22 -7.99 10.33
CA THR A 174 -4.94 -7.27 10.36
C THR A 174 -4.56 -6.81 8.94
N SER A 175 -3.43 -6.10 8.78
CA SER A 175 -3.04 -5.59 7.44
C SER A 175 -2.34 -6.67 6.64
N GLY A 176 -2.99 -7.14 5.58
CA GLY A 176 -2.39 -8.02 4.59
C GLY A 176 -1.18 -7.42 3.90
N VAL A 177 -1.22 -6.11 3.65
CA VAL A 177 -0.10 -5.36 3.04
C VAL A 177 1.12 -5.34 3.96
N LEU A 178 0.97 -5.02 5.24
CA LEU A 178 2.09 -5.02 6.18
C LEU A 178 2.62 -6.44 6.43
N ALA A 179 1.76 -7.45 6.40
CA ALA A 179 2.16 -8.85 6.49
C ALA A 179 3.03 -9.28 5.31
N THR A 180 2.66 -8.91 4.07
CA THR A 180 3.47 -9.23 2.88
C THR A 180 4.77 -8.42 2.82
N VAL A 181 4.78 -7.16 3.25
CA VAL A 181 6.02 -6.37 3.39
C VAL A 181 6.97 -7.03 4.38
N THR A 182 6.45 -7.44 5.54
CA THR A 182 7.25 -8.13 6.56
C THR A 182 7.78 -9.47 6.06
N LEU A 183 6.96 -10.25 5.34
CA LEU A 183 7.41 -11.45 4.65
C LEU A 183 8.52 -11.15 3.65
N GLY A 184 8.41 -10.08 2.85
CA GLY A 184 9.45 -9.67 1.90
C GLY A 184 10.79 -9.33 2.57
N ILE A 185 10.75 -8.69 3.74
CA ILE A 185 11.92 -8.46 4.58
C ILE A 185 12.52 -9.79 5.06
N MET A 186 11.70 -10.70 5.57
CA MET A 186 12.13 -12.05 5.99
C MET A 186 12.75 -12.84 4.83
N VAL A 187 12.17 -12.75 3.64
CA VAL A 187 12.70 -13.39 2.43
C VAL A 187 14.08 -12.82 2.10
N SER A 188 14.21 -11.50 2.13
CA SER A 188 15.47 -10.81 1.82
C SER A 188 16.59 -11.12 2.83
N CYS A 189 16.25 -11.25 4.12
CA CYS A 189 17.22 -11.48 5.19
C CYS A 189 17.60 -12.95 5.39
N MET A 190 16.65 -13.87 5.28
CA MET A 190 16.84 -15.27 5.67
C MET A 190 16.60 -16.24 4.51
N VAL A 191 15.44 -16.19 3.86
CA VAL A 191 15.03 -17.19 2.86
C VAL A 191 15.91 -17.13 1.60
N LYS A 192 16.35 -15.94 1.19
CA LYS A 192 17.21 -15.74 0.02
C LYS A 192 18.49 -16.58 0.07
N ASN A 193 19.05 -16.78 1.27
CA ASN A 193 20.27 -17.56 1.46
C ASN A 193 20.02 -19.08 1.35
N GLN A 194 18.77 -19.53 1.44
CA GLN A 194 18.37 -20.93 1.27
C GLN A 194 17.98 -21.27 -0.17
N LEU A 195 17.70 -20.26 -1.01
CA LEU A 195 17.36 -20.47 -2.41
C LEU A 195 18.58 -20.93 -3.20
N SER A 196 18.37 -21.81 -4.17
CA SER A 196 19.39 -22.11 -5.18
C SER A 196 19.77 -20.86 -5.98
N HIS A 197 20.96 -20.82 -6.59
CA HIS A 197 21.36 -19.69 -7.43
C HIS A 197 20.35 -19.42 -8.56
N ALA A 198 19.83 -20.47 -9.19
CA ALA A 198 18.79 -20.37 -10.21
C ALA A 198 17.45 -19.89 -9.63
N GLY A 199 17.07 -20.36 -8.43
CA GLY A 199 15.85 -19.94 -7.74
C GLY A 199 15.89 -18.49 -7.28
N ALA A 200 17.01 -18.02 -6.75
CA ALA A 200 17.19 -16.62 -6.37
C ALA A 200 17.11 -15.68 -7.59
N HIS A 201 17.73 -16.07 -8.71
CA HIS A 201 17.62 -15.30 -9.96
C HIS A 201 16.20 -15.33 -10.54
N GLY A 202 15.57 -16.51 -10.57
CA GLY A 202 14.18 -16.68 -11.02
C GLY A 202 13.20 -15.87 -10.18
N HIS A 203 13.31 -15.92 -8.85
CA HIS A 203 12.53 -15.12 -7.92
C HIS A 203 12.68 -13.63 -8.21
N HIS A 204 13.92 -13.13 -8.35
CA HIS A 204 14.15 -11.71 -8.66
C HIS A 204 13.50 -11.31 -9.98
N MET A 205 13.67 -12.11 -11.04
CA MET A 205 13.09 -11.84 -12.36
C MET A 205 11.56 -11.81 -12.30
N VAL A 206 10.95 -12.82 -11.68
CA VAL A 206 9.48 -12.94 -11.58
C VAL A 206 8.89 -11.81 -10.75
N MET A 207 9.45 -11.53 -9.57
CA MET A 207 8.93 -10.46 -8.70
C MET A 207 9.10 -9.08 -9.34
N HIS A 208 10.25 -8.82 -9.97
CA HIS A 208 10.48 -7.56 -10.67
C HIS A 208 9.50 -7.37 -11.83
N GLN A 209 9.27 -8.42 -12.63
CA GLN A 209 8.32 -8.35 -13.75
C GLN A 209 6.89 -8.14 -13.27
N LEU A 210 6.47 -8.83 -12.21
CA LEU A 210 5.15 -8.65 -11.61
C LEU A 210 4.98 -7.23 -11.06
N CYS A 211 5.95 -6.71 -10.30
CA CYS A 211 5.95 -5.34 -9.81
C CYS A 211 5.81 -4.34 -10.96
N TYR A 212 6.62 -4.49 -12.01
CA TYR A 212 6.57 -3.63 -13.20
C TYR A 212 5.19 -3.64 -13.86
N MET A 213 4.61 -4.83 -14.09
CA MET A 213 3.29 -4.98 -14.69
C MET A 213 2.19 -4.36 -13.81
N CYS A 214 2.17 -4.68 -12.51
CA CYS A 214 1.19 -4.15 -11.56
C CYS A 214 1.24 -2.62 -11.50
N ASN A 215 2.45 -2.03 -11.46
CA ASN A 215 2.60 -0.59 -11.42
C ASN A 215 2.01 0.09 -12.68
N HIS A 216 2.32 -0.45 -13.86
CA HIS A 216 1.78 0.08 -15.13
C HIS A 216 0.25 -0.06 -15.21
N ILE A 217 -0.29 -1.17 -14.71
CA ILE A 217 -1.75 -1.38 -14.68
C ILE A 217 -2.42 -0.35 -13.77
N ILE A 218 -1.88 -0.13 -12.56
CA ILE A 218 -2.44 0.84 -11.60
C ILE A 218 -2.41 2.25 -12.19
N PHE A 219 -1.29 2.69 -12.75
CA PHE A 219 -1.19 4.02 -13.37
C PHE A 219 -2.08 4.17 -14.59
N PHE A 220 -2.18 3.15 -15.43
CA PHE A 220 -3.07 3.16 -16.59
C PHE A 220 -4.55 3.28 -16.15
N VAL A 221 -4.97 2.46 -15.20
CA VAL A 221 -6.34 2.47 -14.68
C VAL A 221 -6.65 3.80 -13.98
N ALA A 222 -5.73 4.31 -13.15
CA ALA A 222 -5.86 5.62 -12.51
C ALA A 222 -6.02 6.74 -13.55
N GLY A 223 -5.23 6.73 -14.62
CA GLY A 223 -5.35 7.68 -15.73
C GLY A 223 -6.72 7.65 -16.40
N VAL A 224 -7.22 6.45 -16.74
CA VAL A 224 -8.55 6.27 -17.35
C VAL A 224 -9.67 6.74 -16.42
N ILE A 225 -9.59 6.40 -15.13
CA ILE A 225 -10.57 6.82 -14.12
C ILE A 225 -10.57 8.34 -13.99
N THR A 226 -9.41 8.96 -13.86
CA THR A 226 -9.27 10.43 -13.73
C THR A 226 -9.85 11.15 -14.93
N VAL A 227 -9.52 10.73 -16.16
CA VAL A 227 -10.08 11.33 -17.38
C VAL A 227 -11.61 11.21 -17.40
N ARG A 228 -12.15 10.04 -17.04
CA ARG A 228 -13.60 9.83 -16.98
C ARG A 228 -14.26 10.72 -15.91
N PHE A 229 -13.63 10.91 -14.75
CA PHE A 229 -14.14 11.80 -13.71
C PHE A 229 -14.12 13.27 -14.16
N MET A 230 -13.01 13.73 -14.72
CA MET A 230 -12.88 15.09 -15.25
C MET A 230 -13.92 15.36 -16.36
N TRP A 231 -14.10 14.41 -17.28
CA TRP A 231 -15.08 14.54 -18.37
C TRP A 231 -16.53 14.67 -17.86
N ARG A 232 -16.87 13.96 -16.78
CA ARG A 232 -18.19 14.08 -16.14
C ARG A 232 -18.36 15.41 -15.41
N ALA A 233 -17.31 15.88 -14.75
CA ALA A 233 -17.33 17.13 -13.99
C ALA A 233 -17.41 18.38 -14.88
N THR A 234 -16.78 18.37 -16.06
CA THR A 234 -16.77 19.53 -16.99
C THR A 234 -18.02 19.65 -17.86
N GLY A 235 -19.01 18.77 -17.74
CA GLY A 235 -20.27 18.87 -18.49
C GLY A 235 -20.15 18.54 -19.99
N CYS A 236 -19.00 18.08 -20.49
CA CYS A 236 -18.82 17.60 -21.87
C CYS A 236 -19.54 16.26 -22.17
N ALA A 237 -20.47 15.83 -21.31
CA ALA A 237 -21.28 14.64 -21.47
C ALA A 237 -22.47 14.81 -22.43
N HIS A 238 -22.47 15.85 -23.28
CA HIS A 238 -23.47 15.98 -24.34
C HIS A 238 -23.13 15.05 -25.52
N ASP A 239 -23.79 13.90 -25.48
CA ASP A 239 -24.37 13.17 -26.61
C ASP A 239 -23.46 12.46 -27.62
N PHE A 240 -22.95 11.30 -27.21
CA PHE A 240 -22.57 10.20 -28.12
C PHE A 240 -23.61 9.07 -28.12
N ARG A 241 -24.88 9.35 -27.80
CA ARG A 241 -25.97 8.36 -27.99
C ARG A 241 -26.60 8.45 -29.37
N SER A 242 -26.33 9.51 -30.14
CA SER A 242 -26.77 9.58 -31.54
C SER A 242 -25.79 8.84 -32.47
N PRO A 243 -26.27 7.91 -33.33
CA PRO A 243 -25.44 7.22 -34.32
C PRO A 243 -24.77 8.15 -35.37
N ARG A 244 -25.07 9.45 -35.36
CA ARG A 244 -24.56 10.42 -36.34
C ARG A 244 -23.14 10.91 -36.05
N ALA A 245 -22.65 10.77 -34.82
CA ALA A 245 -21.33 11.27 -34.43
C ALA A 245 -20.15 10.47 -35.04
N TRP A 246 -20.40 9.26 -35.54
CA TRP A 246 -19.39 8.43 -36.21
C TRP A 246 -19.29 8.69 -37.73
N ALA A 247 -20.17 9.52 -38.30
CA ALA A 247 -20.23 9.75 -39.75
C ALA A 247 -19.38 10.95 -40.23
N GLU A 248 -18.76 11.70 -39.31
CA GLU A 248 -17.89 12.86 -39.63
C GLU A 248 -16.41 12.64 -39.23
N LEU A 249 -16.01 11.38 -39.01
CA LEU A 249 -14.61 10.94 -39.01
C LEU A 249 -14.37 10.07 -40.24
#